data_AF-A0A960JX83-F1
#
_entry.id   AF-A0A960JX83-F1
#
_cell.length_a   1.000
_cell.length_b   1.000
_cell.length_c   1.000
_cell.angle_alpha   90.00
_cell.angle_beta   90.00
_cell.angle_gamma   90.00
#
_symmetry.space_group_name_H-M   'P 1'
#
loop_
_entity.id
_entity.type
_entity.pdbx_description
1 polymer ?
#
loop_
_entity_poly.entity_id
_entity_poly.type
_entity_poly.pdbx_seq_one_letter_code
_entity_poly.pdbx_strand_id
1 'polypeptide(L)'
;MIQQIENDRKGLIIGGVLGALALTVLSVGFPGVAEAGAAGDFTRAGVLIGADDDNQDNPLVQPGDSGINQSLDNADVLEGQDGPDILIGLLGSDLLSGGSDDDILIGGPEAFVAPNKDIILGGSGNDINIWAPGDGSDAFIGGEGDFDAQVFGVIDRDGDGVPILTPSDVRRRTGIPTAEVTHQGGFCTLEKVDRGETGYDYFVRFTTFSDGLLKVTIRLKDVEQLFCTSPNGGAITYADLTAPTPVLEEVSLADVEKVNRVVARIIR
;
A
#
# COMPACT_ATOMS: atom_id res chain seq x y z
N MET A 1 -22.11 41.14 24.00
CA MET A 1 -20.87 41.07 24.80
C MET A 1 -19.78 40.68 23.79
N ILE A 2 -19.26 41.62 22.97
CA ILE A 2 -18.12 42.54 23.27
C ILE A 2 -17.00 41.72 23.92
N GLN A 3 -15.84 41.41 23.33
CA GLN A 3 -14.75 42.25 22.78
C GLN A 3 -13.76 41.26 22.10
N GLN A 4 -13.26 41.48 20.88
CA GLN A 4 -12.04 42.24 20.55
C GLN A 4 -10.79 41.79 21.36
N ILE A 5 -9.86 41.10 20.70
CA ILE A 5 -8.44 41.07 21.10
C ILE A 5 -7.62 41.45 19.88
N GLU A 6 -7.12 42.68 19.92
CA GLU A 6 -6.06 43.21 19.06
C GLU A 6 -4.70 42.65 19.49
N ASN A 7 -3.87 42.47 18.47
CA ASN A 7 -2.41 42.61 18.40
C ASN A 7 -1.61 42.69 19.71
N ASP A 8 -0.61 41.81 19.80
CA ASP A 8 0.71 42.24 20.27
C ASP A 8 1.81 41.63 19.38
N ARG A 9 2.29 42.42 18.41
CA ARG A 9 3.56 42.18 17.72
C ARG A 9 4.68 42.72 18.61
N LYS A 10 5.46 41.84 19.22
CA LYS A 10 6.83 42.15 19.66
C LYS A 10 7.76 41.09 19.11
N GLY A 11 8.72 41.54 18.29
CA GLY A 11 9.73 40.70 17.69
C GLY A 11 10.70 40.15 18.72
N LEU A 12 11.14 38.91 18.48
CA LEU A 12 12.36 38.36 19.05
C LEU A 12 13.12 37.64 17.93
N ILE A 13 14.22 38.25 17.50
CA ILE A 13 15.24 37.60 16.67
C ILE A 13 16.23 36.96 17.63
N ILE A 14 16.23 35.63 17.73
CA ILE A 14 17.34 34.78 18.21
C ILE A 14 17.21 33.48 17.40
N GLY A 15 18.08 33.22 16.42
CA GLY A 15 19.31 32.45 16.63
C GLY A 15 19.03 30.98 16.32
N GLY A 16 19.57 30.49 15.21
CA GLY A 16 19.27 29.15 14.70
C GLY A 16 19.68 28.02 15.63
N VAL A 17 18.81 27.02 15.74
CA VAL A 17 19.13 25.63 16.03
C VAL A 17 18.16 24.80 15.18
N LEU A 18 18.68 24.02 14.24
CA LEU A 18 17.95 22.90 13.63
C LEU A 18 17.64 21.92 14.77
N GLY A 19 16.39 21.89 15.21
CA GLY A 19 15.88 20.86 16.11
C GLY A 19 14.97 19.95 15.30
N ALA A 20 15.42 18.71 15.06
CA ALA A 20 14.57 17.64 14.57
C ALA A 20 13.35 17.54 15.49
N LEU A 21 12.15 17.69 14.90
CA LEU A 21 10.90 17.51 15.63
C LEU A 21 10.67 15.99 15.73
N ALA A 22 11.26 15.35 16.73
CA ALA A 22 10.88 13.98 17.09
C ALA A 22 9.46 14.04 17.67
N LEU A 23 8.48 13.56 16.91
CA LEU A 23 7.10 13.41 17.37
C LEU A 23 7.03 12.19 18.28
N THR A 24 7.46 12.32 19.54
CA THR A 24 7.19 11.30 20.56
C THR A 24 5.70 11.24 20.83
N VAL A 25 5.03 10.21 20.31
CA VAL A 25 3.67 9.85 20.71
C VAL A 25 3.75 9.30 22.14
N LEU A 26 3.24 10.06 23.11
CA LEU A 26 2.99 9.52 24.45
C LEU A 26 1.81 8.55 24.35
N SER A 27 2.07 7.25 24.47
CA SER A 27 1.03 6.24 24.69
C SER A 27 0.46 6.40 26.10
N VAL A 28 -0.61 7.18 26.22
CA VAL A 28 -1.51 7.08 27.37
C VAL A 28 -2.34 5.82 27.19
N GLY A 29 -1.92 4.74 27.85
CA GLY A 29 -2.66 3.48 27.87
C GLY A 29 -4.06 3.66 28.44
N PHE A 30 -5.06 3.49 27.59
CA PHE A 30 -6.43 3.23 28.01
C PHE A 30 -6.60 1.71 28.16
N PRO A 31 -7.14 1.20 29.27
CA PRO A 31 -7.45 -0.23 29.38
C PRO A 31 -8.62 -0.52 28.43
N GLY A 32 -8.35 -1.18 27.32
CA GLY A 32 -9.39 -1.64 26.37
C GLY A 32 -9.10 -1.44 24.88
N VAL A 33 -7.94 -0.92 24.49
CA VAL A 33 -7.48 -1.01 23.10
C VAL A 33 -6.81 -2.37 22.94
N ALA A 34 -7.13 -3.11 21.87
CA ALA A 34 -6.41 -4.32 21.53
C ALA A 34 -4.91 -4.02 21.49
N GLU A 35 -4.15 -4.67 22.36
CA GLU A 35 -2.70 -4.69 22.25
C GLU A 35 -2.39 -5.51 21.00
N ALA A 36 -2.08 -4.86 19.88
CA ALA A 36 -1.16 -5.46 18.93
C ALA A 36 0.10 -5.78 19.75
N GLY A 37 0.39 -7.07 19.90
CA GLY A 37 1.44 -7.57 20.78
C GLY A 37 2.82 -7.11 20.34
N ALA A 38 3.21 -5.88 20.68
CA ALA A 38 4.55 -5.35 20.49
C ALA A 38 5.43 -5.73 21.69
N ALA A 39 5.85 -6.98 21.73
CA ALA A 39 6.98 -7.41 22.56
C ALA A 39 7.77 -8.50 21.82
N GLY A 40 8.31 -8.15 20.65
CA GLY A 40 9.19 -8.98 19.85
C GLY A 40 10.39 -8.15 19.37
N ASP A 41 11.58 -8.76 19.41
CA ASP A 41 12.87 -8.20 19.01
C ASP A 41 12.82 -7.39 17.69
N PHE A 42 12.87 -6.05 17.80
CA PHE A 42 12.57 -5.05 16.76
C PHE A 42 13.70 -4.85 15.73
N THR A 43 14.28 -5.93 15.20
CA THR A 43 15.33 -5.88 14.16
C THR A 43 15.16 -6.95 13.09
N ARG A 44 13.97 -7.56 12.97
CA ARG A 44 13.72 -8.69 12.08
C ARG A 44 12.53 -8.40 11.18
N ALA A 45 12.75 -8.58 9.88
CA ALA A 45 11.72 -8.63 8.85
C ALA A 45 10.44 -9.32 9.35
N GLY A 46 9.36 -8.55 9.42
CA GLY A 46 8.04 -8.94 9.84
C GLY A 46 7.18 -9.39 8.69
N VAL A 47 6.22 -10.28 8.98
CA VAL A 47 5.08 -10.54 8.12
C VAL A 47 3.85 -10.21 8.95
N LEU A 48 3.16 -9.15 8.58
CA LEU A 48 1.95 -8.66 9.23
C LEU A 48 0.78 -8.98 8.32
N ILE A 49 -0.25 -9.59 8.89
CA ILE A 49 -1.46 -9.99 8.18
C ILE A 49 -2.65 -9.46 8.97
N GLY A 50 -3.58 -8.82 8.27
CA GLY A 50 -4.86 -8.40 8.82
C GLY A 50 -5.60 -9.56 9.48
N ALA A 51 -6.33 -9.25 10.54
CA ALA A 51 -7.03 -10.27 11.31
C ALA A 51 -8.40 -10.59 10.72
N ASP A 52 -8.98 -9.66 9.93
CA ASP A 52 -10.35 -9.73 9.44
C ASP A 52 -11.37 -10.07 10.56
N ASP A 53 -11.12 -9.60 11.80
CA ASP A 53 -11.91 -9.98 12.96
C ASP A 53 -12.95 -8.94 13.40
N ASP A 54 -12.90 -7.71 12.85
CA ASP A 54 -13.90 -6.68 13.05
C ASP A 54 -15.07 -6.80 12.05
N ASN A 55 -15.88 -7.85 12.21
CA ASN A 55 -17.04 -8.13 11.36
C ASN A 55 -18.34 -8.40 12.13
N GLN A 56 -19.43 -8.56 11.36
CA GLN A 56 -20.78 -8.80 11.88
C GLN A 56 -20.95 -10.16 12.58
N ASP A 57 -20.03 -11.11 12.38
CA ASP A 57 -20.09 -12.41 13.04
C ASP A 57 -19.32 -12.42 14.38
N ASN A 58 -18.52 -11.38 14.66
CA ASN A 58 -17.78 -11.27 15.91
C ASN A 58 -18.69 -10.82 17.07
N PRO A 59 -18.93 -11.67 18.09
CA PRO A 59 -19.82 -11.34 19.21
C PRO A 59 -19.28 -10.27 20.17
N LEU A 60 -17.98 -9.94 20.11
CA LEU A 60 -17.39 -8.83 20.85
C LEU A 60 -17.71 -7.49 20.17
N VAL A 61 -17.71 -7.47 18.84
CA VAL A 61 -18.07 -6.31 18.00
C VAL A 61 -19.59 -6.11 17.98
N GLN A 62 -20.35 -7.21 17.90
CA GLN A 62 -21.81 -7.21 17.88
C GLN A 62 -22.39 -7.74 19.21
N PRO A 63 -22.28 -7.01 20.34
CA PRO A 63 -22.80 -7.48 21.62
C PRO A 63 -24.33 -7.46 21.61
N GLY A 64 -24.92 -8.63 21.37
CA GLY A 64 -26.36 -8.83 21.35
C GLY A 64 -27.03 -8.36 20.06
N ASP A 65 -28.36 -8.42 20.03
CA ASP A 65 -29.16 -8.14 18.85
C ASP A 65 -29.61 -6.67 18.85
N SER A 66 -28.66 -5.76 18.56
CA SER A 66 -28.99 -4.34 18.39
C SER A 66 -29.70 -4.05 17.06
N GLY A 67 -29.61 -4.99 16.10
CA GLY A 67 -30.05 -4.81 14.71
C GLY A 67 -29.24 -3.76 13.92
N ILE A 68 -28.17 -3.22 14.50
CA ILE A 68 -27.31 -2.20 13.89
C ILE A 68 -25.92 -2.80 13.73
N ASN A 69 -25.38 -2.77 12.51
CA ASN A 69 -24.01 -3.18 12.28
C ASN A 69 -23.01 -2.26 13.02
N GLN A 70 -22.29 -2.82 14.00
CA GLN A 70 -21.21 -2.13 14.74
C GLN A 70 -19.80 -2.36 14.16
N SER A 71 -19.66 -3.17 13.10
CA SER A 71 -18.36 -3.58 12.59
C SER A 71 -17.65 -2.49 11.80
N LEU A 72 -16.32 -2.61 11.71
CA LEU A 72 -15.48 -1.89 10.77
C LEU A 72 -15.35 -2.61 9.41
N ASP A 73 -16.05 -3.73 9.23
CA ASP A 73 -16.11 -4.48 7.96
C ASP A 73 -14.74 -5.05 7.58
N ASN A 74 -14.13 -5.73 8.55
CA ASN A 74 -12.78 -6.32 8.52
C ASN A 74 -11.62 -5.33 8.46
N ALA A 75 -11.85 -4.02 8.41
CA ALA A 75 -10.76 -3.05 8.30
C ALA A 75 -9.68 -3.19 9.38
N ASP A 76 -8.43 -3.25 8.94
CA ASP A 76 -7.24 -3.42 9.75
C ASP A 76 -6.29 -2.19 9.70
N VAL A 77 -5.46 -2.06 10.74
CA VAL A 77 -4.36 -1.09 10.80
C VAL A 77 -3.06 -1.84 11.01
N LEU A 78 -2.17 -1.80 10.02
CA LEU A 78 -0.89 -2.52 10.01
C LEU A 78 0.29 -1.53 9.98
N GLU A 79 1.33 -1.79 10.78
CA GLU A 79 2.51 -0.93 10.91
C GLU A 79 3.79 -1.79 10.98
N GLY A 80 4.65 -1.73 9.94
CA GLY A 80 5.85 -2.56 9.81
C GLY A 80 6.98 -2.23 10.80
N GLN A 81 7.13 -0.97 11.21
CA GLN A 81 8.20 -0.47 12.09
C GLN A 81 9.56 -0.39 11.35
N ASP A 82 10.65 -0.76 12.02
CA ASP A 82 12.01 -0.74 11.47
C ASP A 82 12.33 -2.10 10.82
N GLY A 83 12.90 -2.07 9.61
CA GLY A 83 13.35 -3.24 8.88
C GLY A 83 12.38 -3.62 7.75
N PRO A 84 12.80 -4.48 6.81
CA PRO A 84 11.97 -4.79 5.64
C PRO A 84 10.81 -5.71 6.01
N ASP A 85 9.58 -5.25 5.81
CA ASP A 85 8.36 -5.96 6.17
C ASP A 85 7.51 -6.41 4.98
N ILE A 86 6.60 -7.33 5.26
CA ILE A 86 5.52 -7.71 4.35
C ILE A 86 4.19 -7.48 5.05
N LEU A 87 3.41 -6.53 4.56
CA LEU A 87 2.10 -6.16 5.10
C LEU A 87 1.01 -6.64 4.15
N ILE A 88 0.03 -7.37 4.68
CA ILE A 88 -1.08 -7.95 3.92
C ILE A 88 -2.38 -7.60 4.65
N GLY A 89 -3.21 -6.71 4.09
CA GLY A 89 -4.47 -6.27 4.71
C GLY A 89 -5.56 -7.35 4.70
N LEU A 90 -5.71 -8.07 3.58
CA LEU A 90 -6.78 -9.05 3.31
C LEU A 90 -8.13 -8.40 2.96
N LEU A 91 -9.14 -8.52 3.82
CA LEU A 91 -10.49 -8.03 3.54
C LEU A 91 -10.71 -6.71 4.28
N GLY A 92 -11.51 -5.83 3.70
CA GLY A 92 -11.89 -4.58 4.35
C GLY A 92 -11.19 -3.39 3.72
N SER A 93 -11.35 -2.21 4.33
CA SER A 93 -10.67 -1.00 3.89
C SER A 93 -9.54 -0.69 4.87
N ASP A 94 -8.33 -1.09 4.51
CA ASP A 94 -7.20 -1.16 5.41
C ASP A 94 -6.32 0.08 5.37
N LEU A 95 -5.59 0.29 6.46
CA LEU A 95 -4.49 1.24 6.55
C LEU A 95 -3.18 0.49 6.79
N LEU A 96 -2.32 0.51 5.78
CA LEU A 96 -0.99 -0.10 5.84
C LEU A 96 0.08 0.99 5.90
N SER A 97 1.00 0.88 6.85
CA SER A 97 2.20 1.72 6.95
C SER A 97 3.43 0.83 7.02
N GLY A 98 4.25 0.82 5.98
CA GLY A 98 5.49 0.05 5.93
C GLY A 98 6.45 0.49 7.03
N GLY A 99 6.86 1.75 7.02
CA GLY A 99 7.72 2.32 8.05
C GLY A 99 9.09 2.65 7.50
N SER A 100 10.13 1.98 7.98
CA SER A 100 11.50 2.20 7.54
C SER A 100 12.09 0.95 6.91
N ASP A 101 12.91 1.15 5.86
CA ASP A 101 13.49 0.13 4.97
C ASP A 101 12.50 -0.32 3.87
N ASP A 102 12.94 -1.23 2.99
CA ASP A 102 12.20 -1.61 1.78
C ASP A 102 11.06 -2.60 2.12
N ASP A 103 9.81 -2.15 2.03
CA ASP A 103 8.61 -2.93 2.37
C ASP A 103 7.87 -3.52 1.16
N ILE A 104 7.10 -4.58 1.39
CA ILE A 104 6.15 -5.12 0.41
C ILE A 104 4.74 -5.04 0.99
N LEU A 105 3.87 -4.29 0.33
CA LEU A 105 2.53 -4.00 0.79
C LEU A 105 1.50 -4.59 -0.18
N ILE A 106 0.48 -5.24 0.37
CA ILE A 106 -0.66 -5.80 -0.35
C ILE A 106 -1.90 -5.40 0.45
N GLY A 107 -2.73 -4.52 -0.10
CA GLY A 107 -4.01 -4.15 0.53
C GLY A 107 -4.89 -5.40 0.69
N GLY A 108 -5.28 -5.98 -0.44
CA GLY A 108 -5.95 -7.27 -0.47
C GLY A 108 -7.29 -7.20 -1.20
N PRO A 109 -7.95 -8.35 -1.38
CA PRO A 109 -9.13 -8.40 -2.21
C PRO A 109 -10.39 -8.02 -1.42
N GLU A 110 -11.05 -6.88 -1.65
CA GLU A 110 -12.26 -6.54 -0.88
C GLU A 110 -13.54 -7.22 -1.43
N ALA A 111 -13.40 -8.34 -2.15
CA ALA A 111 -14.47 -9.13 -2.74
C ALA A 111 -15.50 -8.30 -3.54
N PHE A 112 -15.11 -7.14 -4.06
CA PHE A 112 -15.96 -6.15 -4.72
C PHE A 112 -17.12 -5.61 -3.86
N VAL A 113 -17.03 -5.69 -2.53
CA VAL A 113 -18.00 -5.12 -1.59
C VAL A 113 -17.55 -3.70 -1.26
N ALA A 114 -18.35 -2.70 -1.62
CA ALA A 114 -18.03 -1.31 -1.29
C ALA A 114 -18.34 -1.01 0.19
N PRO A 115 -17.49 -0.20 0.87
CA PRO A 115 -16.30 0.46 0.35
C PRO A 115 -15.10 -0.48 0.18
N ASN A 116 -14.43 -0.39 -0.97
CA ASN A 116 -13.30 -1.23 -1.38
C ASN A 116 -12.10 -0.34 -1.75
N LYS A 117 -11.34 0.05 -0.73
CA LYS A 117 -10.16 0.91 -0.90
C LYS A 117 -9.24 0.82 0.30
N ASP A 118 -7.97 0.65 0.01
CA ASP A 118 -6.92 0.73 1.01
C ASP A 118 -6.15 2.05 0.93
N ILE A 119 -5.59 2.46 2.07
CA ILE A 119 -4.57 3.50 2.14
C ILE A 119 -3.26 2.83 2.51
N ILE A 120 -2.30 2.92 1.59
CA ILE A 120 -1.02 2.24 1.68
C ILE A 120 0.07 3.30 1.70
N LEU A 121 0.83 3.33 2.79
CA LEU A 121 1.96 4.22 3.01
C LEU A 121 3.23 3.36 3.01
N GLY A 122 4.14 3.57 2.07
CA GLY A 122 5.44 2.90 2.06
C GLY A 122 6.27 3.36 3.24
N GLY A 123 6.62 4.64 3.24
CA GLY A 123 7.41 5.24 4.31
C GLY A 123 8.75 5.69 3.79
N SER A 124 9.84 5.26 4.41
CA SER A 124 11.20 5.49 3.91
C SER A 124 11.80 4.18 3.45
N GLY A 125 12.31 4.09 2.24
CA GLY A 125 12.72 2.83 1.65
C GLY A 125 12.41 2.82 0.16
N ASN A 126 12.56 1.67 -0.49
CA ASN A 126 12.04 1.44 -1.83
C ASN A 126 10.92 0.40 -1.75
N ASP A 127 9.72 0.91 -1.58
CA ASP A 127 8.55 0.14 -1.20
C ASP A 127 7.81 -0.38 -2.43
N ILE A 128 7.23 -1.58 -2.30
CA ILE A 128 6.53 -2.24 -3.38
C ILE A 128 5.10 -2.48 -2.96
N ASN A 129 4.17 -1.73 -3.56
CA ASN A 129 2.76 -2.05 -3.48
C ASN A 129 2.37 -3.02 -4.60
N ILE A 130 1.72 -4.14 -4.26
CA ILE A 130 1.18 -5.09 -5.24
C ILE A 130 -0.34 -5.07 -5.19
N TRP A 131 -0.94 -4.64 -6.30
CA TRP A 131 -2.37 -4.71 -6.54
C TRP A 131 -2.71 -5.93 -7.39
N ALA A 132 -3.74 -6.69 -7.01
CA ALA A 132 -4.24 -7.84 -7.75
C ALA A 132 -5.71 -7.66 -8.19
N PRO A 133 -6.14 -8.31 -9.29
CA PRO A 133 -7.56 -8.36 -9.63
C PRO A 133 -8.40 -8.94 -8.48
N GLY A 134 -9.35 -8.14 -7.99
CA GLY A 134 -10.12 -8.46 -6.77
C GLY A 134 -9.98 -7.38 -5.72
N ASP A 135 -8.82 -6.72 -5.71
CA ASP A 135 -8.51 -5.55 -4.89
C ASP A 135 -9.19 -4.29 -5.45
N GLY A 136 -9.20 -3.23 -4.64
CA GLY A 136 -10.08 -2.09 -4.80
C GLY A 136 -9.43 -0.89 -5.46
N SER A 137 -10.02 0.28 -5.20
CA SER A 137 -9.50 1.55 -5.72
C SER A 137 -8.65 2.26 -4.67
N ASP A 138 -7.42 1.78 -4.54
CA ASP A 138 -6.52 2.14 -3.45
C ASP A 138 -5.78 3.46 -3.68
N ALA A 139 -5.09 3.89 -2.63
CA ALA A 139 -4.08 4.93 -2.68
C ALA A 139 -2.75 4.37 -2.18
N PHE A 140 -1.70 4.51 -2.98
CA PHE A 140 -0.34 4.21 -2.59
C PHE A 140 0.48 5.49 -2.56
N ILE A 141 1.08 5.76 -1.40
CA ILE A 141 2.01 6.85 -1.17
C ILE A 141 3.35 6.19 -0.85
N GLY A 142 4.30 6.21 -1.80
CA GLY A 142 5.60 5.54 -1.64
C GLY A 142 6.40 6.19 -0.53
N GLY A 143 6.72 7.47 -0.70
CA GLY A 143 7.29 8.29 0.37
C GLY A 143 8.74 8.68 0.08
N GLU A 144 9.63 8.48 1.04
CA GLU A 144 11.06 8.74 0.86
C GLU A 144 11.74 7.52 0.24
N GLY A 145 11.89 7.53 -1.08
CA GLY A 145 12.51 6.45 -1.83
C GLY A 145 13.01 6.93 -3.19
N ASP A 146 13.83 6.10 -3.84
CA ASP A 146 14.25 6.35 -5.23
C ASP A 146 13.61 5.36 -6.21
N PHE A 147 12.96 4.31 -5.70
CA PHE A 147 12.49 3.17 -6.49
C PHE A 147 11.17 2.58 -5.98
N ASP A 148 10.29 3.39 -5.39
CA ASP A 148 8.96 2.92 -4.99
C ASP A 148 8.20 2.42 -6.22
N ALA A 149 7.55 1.27 -6.09
CA ALA A 149 6.97 0.56 -7.20
C ALA A 149 5.51 0.17 -6.96
N GLN A 150 4.63 0.64 -7.84
CA GLN A 150 3.31 0.06 -8.01
C GLN A 150 3.39 -1.11 -8.99
N VAL A 151 3.06 -2.31 -8.53
CA VAL A 151 2.94 -3.51 -9.35
C VAL A 151 1.47 -3.89 -9.46
N PHE A 152 0.96 -4.04 -10.67
CA PHE A 152 -0.28 -4.76 -10.93
C PHE A 152 0.09 -6.21 -11.23
N GLY A 153 -0.50 -7.19 -10.55
CA GLY A 153 -0.17 -8.61 -10.73
C GLY A 153 -1.15 -9.57 -10.07
N VAL A 154 -1.46 -10.71 -10.70
CA VAL A 154 -2.23 -11.78 -10.04
C VAL A 154 -1.34 -12.47 -9.01
N ILE A 155 -1.72 -12.41 -7.74
CA ILE A 155 -0.95 -12.99 -6.63
C ILE A 155 -1.44 -14.42 -6.36
N ASP A 156 -0.49 -15.34 -6.21
CA ASP A 156 -0.75 -16.72 -5.79
C ASP A 156 -1.18 -16.73 -4.31
N ARG A 157 -2.35 -17.30 -4.01
CA ARG A 157 -2.95 -17.34 -2.66
C ARG A 157 -3.23 -18.78 -2.21
N ASP A 158 -3.22 -19.02 -0.91
CA ASP A 158 -3.55 -20.32 -0.33
C ASP A 158 -5.07 -20.56 -0.26
N GLY A 159 -5.49 -21.62 0.42
CA GLY A 159 -6.90 -21.99 0.55
C GLY A 159 -7.75 -20.99 1.34
N ASP A 160 -7.09 -20.15 2.15
CA ASP A 160 -7.72 -19.14 3.01
C ASP A 160 -7.63 -17.73 2.38
N GLY A 161 -7.08 -17.62 1.16
CA GLY A 161 -6.96 -16.35 0.45
C GLY A 161 -5.72 -15.53 0.80
N VAL A 162 -4.82 -16.07 1.63
CA VAL A 162 -3.59 -15.40 2.03
C VAL A 162 -2.52 -15.54 0.93
N PRO A 163 -1.81 -14.47 0.53
CA PRO A 163 -0.68 -14.55 -0.37
C PRO A 163 0.34 -15.61 0.04
N ILE A 164 0.67 -16.52 -0.88
CA ILE A 164 1.69 -17.54 -0.66
C ILE A 164 3.05 -16.87 -0.71
N LEU A 165 3.70 -16.77 0.45
CA LEU A 165 5.10 -16.39 0.52
C LEU A 165 5.94 -17.58 0.07
N THR A 166 6.83 -17.35 -0.88
CA THR A 166 7.78 -18.40 -1.28
C THR A 166 8.61 -18.80 -0.04
N PRO A 167 8.59 -20.08 0.40
CA PRO A 167 9.24 -20.45 1.65
C PRO A 167 10.75 -20.19 1.55
N SER A 168 11.52 -20.17 2.67
CA SER A 168 13.01 -19.99 2.74
C SER A 168 13.76 -21.34 2.92
N ASP A 169 14.88 -21.66 2.19
CA ASP A 169 15.87 -22.82 2.27
C ASP A 169 16.45 -23.34 0.91
N VAL A 170 17.69 -23.80 0.69
CA VAL A 170 19.05 -23.39 1.07
C VAL A 170 19.78 -22.90 -0.21
N ARG A 171 19.09 -22.79 -1.37
CA ARG A 171 19.77 -22.51 -2.66
C ARG A 171 19.31 -21.26 -3.40
N ARG A 172 18.02 -20.91 -3.39
CA ARG A 172 17.48 -19.56 -3.65
C ARG A 172 16.04 -19.58 -3.16
N ARG A 173 15.77 -18.80 -2.13
CA ARG A 173 14.42 -18.62 -1.59
C ARG A 173 14.29 -17.18 -1.12
N THR A 174 13.18 -16.53 -1.46
CA THR A 174 13.09 -15.08 -1.41
C THR A 174 12.28 -14.57 -0.22
N GLY A 175 11.34 -15.38 0.32
CA GLY A 175 10.52 -14.98 1.48
C GLY A 175 9.47 -13.93 1.15
N ILE A 176 9.24 -13.65 -0.14
CA ILE A 176 8.38 -12.59 -0.67
C ILE A 176 7.28 -13.20 -1.56
N PRO A 177 6.15 -12.49 -1.77
CA PRO A 177 5.09 -12.92 -2.67
C PRO A 177 5.54 -12.95 -4.14
N THR A 178 4.77 -13.64 -4.98
CA THR A 178 4.91 -13.63 -6.43
C THR A 178 3.66 -13.07 -7.10
N ALA A 179 3.84 -12.35 -8.21
CA ALA A 179 2.76 -11.69 -8.92
C ALA A 179 2.86 -11.92 -10.44
N GLU A 180 1.81 -12.44 -11.07
CA GLU A 180 1.75 -12.65 -12.52
C GLU A 180 1.28 -11.38 -13.23
N VAL A 181 2.19 -10.73 -13.96
CA VAL A 181 1.94 -9.47 -14.66
C VAL A 181 1.50 -9.70 -16.09
N THR A 182 1.94 -10.79 -16.73
CA THR A 182 1.71 -11.01 -18.17
C THR A 182 0.29 -11.49 -18.52
N HIS A 183 -0.41 -12.16 -17.61
CA HIS A 183 -1.72 -12.79 -17.86
C HIS A 183 -2.86 -12.22 -17.00
N GLN A 184 -2.91 -10.90 -16.84
CA GLN A 184 -4.06 -10.28 -16.16
C GLN A 184 -5.28 -10.21 -17.08
N GLY A 185 -6.46 -10.07 -16.46
CA GLY A 185 -7.71 -9.84 -17.16
C GLY A 185 -7.88 -8.43 -17.73
N GLY A 186 -6.85 -7.58 -17.71
CA GLY A 186 -6.91 -6.18 -18.12
C GLY A 186 -5.53 -5.55 -18.30
N PHE A 187 -5.52 -4.23 -18.48
CA PHE A 187 -4.33 -3.42 -18.74
C PHE A 187 -4.45 -2.06 -18.05
N CYS A 188 -3.31 -1.40 -17.86
CA CYS A 188 -3.25 -0.07 -17.25
C CYS A 188 -3.17 1.05 -18.28
N THR A 189 -3.79 2.19 -17.97
CA THR A 189 -3.42 3.50 -18.52
C THR A 189 -2.93 4.41 -17.40
N LEU A 190 -2.05 5.34 -17.75
CA LEU A 190 -1.42 6.28 -16.82
C LEU A 190 -1.87 7.70 -17.13
N GLU A 191 -2.36 8.40 -16.12
CA GLU A 191 -2.81 9.78 -16.19
C GLU A 191 -2.05 10.62 -15.17
N LYS A 192 -1.34 11.66 -15.61
CA LYS A 192 -0.71 12.63 -14.69
C LYS A 192 -1.77 13.57 -14.14
N VAL A 193 -1.76 13.77 -12.84
CA VAL A 193 -2.74 14.59 -12.13
C VAL A 193 -2.13 15.96 -11.80
N ASP A 194 -2.91 17.02 -11.95
CA ASP A 194 -2.51 18.34 -11.44
C ASP A 194 -2.62 18.33 -9.91
N ARG A 195 -1.47 18.41 -9.23
CA ARG A 195 -1.33 18.29 -7.77
C ARG A 195 -2.26 19.24 -6.99
N GLY A 196 -2.76 20.31 -7.62
CA GLY A 196 -3.67 21.28 -7.01
C GLY A 196 -5.09 20.78 -6.70
N GLU A 197 -5.54 19.66 -7.29
CA GLU A 197 -6.94 19.20 -7.14
C GLU A 197 -7.11 18.03 -6.16
N THR A 198 -6.13 17.13 -6.04
CA THR A 198 -6.32 15.85 -5.32
C THR A 198 -5.18 15.46 -4.37
N GLY A 199 -4.01 16.09 -4.49
CA GLY A 199 -2.82 15.73 -3.71
C GLY A 199 -2.04 14.51 -4.21
N TYR A 200 -2.47 13.89 -5.31
CA TYR A 200 -1.78 12.77 -5.98
C TYR A 200 -1.04 13.23 -7.23
N ASP A 201 -0.07 12.42 -7.66
CA ASP A 201 0.77 12.65 -8.84
C ASP A 201 0.20 12.00 -10.09
N TYR A 202 -0.32 10.78 -9.92
CA TYR A 202 -0.82 9.98 -11.01
C TYR A 202 -2.08 9.22 -10.62
N PHE A 203 -2.94 9.02 -11.61
CA PHE A 203 -3.94 7.97 -11.58
C PHE A 203 -3.53 6.85 -12.53
N VAL A 204 -3.51 5.63 -12.01
CA VAL A 204 -3.37 4.42 -12.80
C VAL A 204 -4.73 3.76 -12.92
N ARG A 205 -5.18 3.56 -14.14
CA ARG A 205 -6.53 3.07 -14.43
C ARG A 205 -6.45 1.67 -15.02
N PHE A 206 -7.05 0.70 -14.34
CA PHE A 206 -7.09 -0.67 -14.82
C PHE A 206 -8.40 -0.93 -15.57
N THR A 207 -8.29 -1.27 -16.84
CA THR A 207 -9.43 -1.58 -17.72
C THR A 207 -9.39 -3.05 -18.10
N THR A 208 -10.52 -3.75 -17.98
CA THR A 208 -10.60 -5.17 -18.31
C THR A 208 -10.70 -5.42 -19.81
N PHE A 209 -10.02 -6.47 -20.29
CA PHE A 209 -10.06 -6.87 -21.70
C PHE A 209 -11.44 -7.40 -22.12
N SER A 210 -12.17 -8.04 -21.20
CA SER A 210 -13.41 -8.74 -21.50
C SER A 210 -14.56 -7.82 -21.88
N ASP A 211 -14.66 -6.64 -21.25
CA ASP A 211 -15.77 -5.70 -21.41
C ASP A 211 -15.30 -4.26 -21.73
N GLY A 212 -14.00 -3.98 -21.69
CA GLY A 212 -13.44 -2.64 -21.91
C GLY A 212 -13.83 -1.63 -20.85
N LEU A 213 -14.29 -2.07 -19.68
CA LEU A 213 -14.73 -1.19 -18.59
C LEU A 213 -13.58 -0.90 -17.62
N LEU A 214 -13.51 0.35 -17.16
CA LEU A 214 -12.68 0.75 -16.03
C LEU A 214 -13.15 0.00 -14.78
N LYS A 215 -12.25 -0.72 -14.11
CA LYS A 215 -12.56 -1.44 -12.86
C LYS A 215 -12.03 -0.71 -11.64
N VAL A 216 -10.77 -0.29 -11.68
CA VAL A 216 -10.14 0.41 -10.55
C VAL A 216 -9.36 1.63 -11.00
N THR A 217 -9.26 2.57 -10.07
CA THR A 217 -8.33 3.70 -10.17
C THR A 217 -7.43 3.68 -8.96
N ILE A 218 -6.15 3.40 -9.18
CA ILE A 218 -5.11 3.50 -8.15
C ILE A 218 -4.53 4.91 -8.18
N ARG A 219 -4.37 5.48 -7.00
CA ARG A 219 -3.85 6.83 -6.80
C ARG A 219 -2.44 6.74 -6.30
N LEU A 220 -1.51 7.35 -7.03
CA LEU A 220 -0.09 7.30 -6.68
C LEU A 220 0.39 8.69 -6.29
N LYS A 221 1.22 8.74 -5.26
CA LYS A 221 1.94 9.94 -4.84
C LYS A 221 3.33 9.53 -4.38
N ASP A 222 4.36 10.25 -4.83
CA ASP A 222 5.75 9.96 -4.45
C ASP A 222 6.07 8.47 -4.77
N VAL A 223 5.85 8.07 -6.03
CA VAL A 223 6.12 6.72 -6.56
C VAL A 223 6.87 6.84 -7.88
N GLU A 224 7.96 6.09 -8.04
CA GLU A 224 8.90 6.21 -9.17
C GLU A 224 8.63 5.20 -10.29
N GLN A 225 8.04 4.04 -9.96
CA GLN A 225 7.92 2.93 -10.89
C GLN A 225 6.50 2.38 -10.98
N LEU A 226 6.06 2.09 -12.20
CA LEU A 226 4.80 1.39 -12.46
C LEU A 226 5.05 0.17 -13.35
N PHE A 227 4.55 -0.98 -12.92
CA PHE A 227 4.55 -2.23 -13.68
C PHE A 227 3.12 -2.74 -13.88
N CYS A 228 2.75 -3.06 -15.12
CA CYS A 228 1.40 -3.56 -15.43
C CYS A 228 1.37 -4.37 -16.73
N THR A 229 0.27 -5.08 -17.01
CA THR A 229 0.08 -5.79 -18.27
C THR A 229 -0.07 -4.83 -19.45
N SER A 230 0.55 -5.19 -20.58
CA SER A 230 0.38 -4.49 -21.86
C SER A 230 -1.09 -4.42 -22.31
N PRO A 231 -1.53 -3.35 -23.00
CA PRO A 231 -2.83 -3.29 -23.66
C PRO A 231 -3.09 -4.41 -24.68
N ASN A 232 -2.04 -5.09 -25.17
CA ASN A 232 -2.18 -6.25 -26.06
C ASN A 232 -2.25 -7.58 -25.29
N GLY A 233 -2.08 -7.56 -23.97
CA GLY A 233 -1.90 -8.74 -23.13
C GLY A 233 -0.52 -9.40 -23.31
N GLY A 234 -0.18 -10.33 -22.41
CA GLY A 234 0.96 -11.24 -22.57
C GLY A 234 2.36 -10.62 -22.37
N ALA A 235 2.46 -9.33 -22.08
CA ALA A 235 3.73 -8.63 -21.86
C ALA A 235 3.67 -7.73 -20.61
N ILE A 236 4.83 -7.55 -19.99
CA ILE A 236 5.03 -6.59 -18.91
C ILE A 236 5.25 -5.23 -19.56
N THR A 237 4.59 -4.20 -19.03
CA THR A 237 4.93 -2.81 -19.30
C THR A 237 5.52 -2.16 -18.07
N TYR A 238 6.44 -1.22 -18.29
CA TYR A 238 7.10 -0.42 -17.26
C TYR A 238 6.97 1.06 -17.62
N ALA A 239 6.74 1.91 -16.62
CA ALA A 239 6.88 3.35 -16.73
C ALA A 239 7.78 3.89 -15.63
N ASP A 240 8.73 4.75 -16.01
CA ASP A 240 9.47 5.63 -15.11
C ASP A 240 8.64 6.88 -14.84
N LEU A 241 8.07 6.97 -13.63
CA LEU A 241 7.19 8.06 -13.21
C LEU A 241 7.95 9.35 -12.85
N THR A 242 9.28 9.27 -12.74
CA THR A 242 10.17 10.43 -12.57
C THR A 242 10.45 11.16 -13.88
N ALA A 243 10.21 10.49 -15.01
CA ALA A 243 10.39 11.07 -16.32
C ALA A 243 9.45 12.29 -16.53
N PRO A 244 9.86 13.30 -17.32
CA PRO A 244 9.02 14.47 -17.61
C PRO A 244 7.67 14.11 -18.25
N THR A 245 7.65 13.06 -19.06
CA THR A 245 6.47 12.48 -19.72
C THR A 245 6.54 10.96 -19.63
N PRO A 246 6.08 10.37 -18.52
CA PRO A 246 6.08 8.93 -18.33
C PRO A 246 5.19 8.23 -19.36
N VAL A 247 5.65 7.11 -19.87
CA VAL A 247 4.93 6.25 -20.80
C VAL A 247 5.14 4.79 -20.40
N LEU A 248 4.10 3.98 -20.58
CA LEU A 248 4.18 2.54 -20.38
C LEU A 248 4.79 1.89 -21.63
N GLU A 249 5.97 1.29 -21.47
CA GLU A 249 6.69 0.60 -22.54
C GLU A 249 6.79 -0.89 -22.23
N GLU A 250 6.62 -1.74 -23.24
CA GLU A 250 6.82 -3.19 -23.07
C GLU A 250 8.28 -3.50 -22.75
N VAL A 251 8.50 -4.30 -21.70
CA VAL A 251 9.82 -4.67 -21.19
C VAL A 251 9.91 -6.18 -20.98
N SER A 252 11.12 -6.74 -21.12
CA SER A 252 11.39 -8.12 -20.72
C SER A 252 11.70 -8.20 -19.22
N LEU A 253 11.57 -9.39 -18.62
CA LEU A 253 11.99 -9.60 -17.23
C LEU A 253 13.47 -9.25 -16.99
N ALA A 254 14.32 -9.44 -18.01
CA ALA A 254 15.74 -9.06 -17.94
C ALA A 254 15.95 -7.54 -17.96
N ASP A 255 15.00 -6.77 -18.51
CA ASP A 255 15.01 -5.31 -18.43
C ASP A 255 14.50 -4.85 -17.07
N VAL A 256 13.46 -5.51 -16.54
CA VAL A 256 12.97 -5.29 -15.17
C VAL A 256 14.10 -5.50 -14.15
N GLU A 257 14.90 -6.58 -14.28
CA GLU A 257 16.03 -6.83 -13.37
C GLU A 257 17.09 -5.72 -13.38
N LYS A 258 17.20 -4.94 -14.46
CA LYS A 258 18.12 -3.79 -14.53
C LYS A 258 17.58 -2.57 -13.81
N VAL A 259 16.26 -2.38 -13.78
CA VAL A 259 15.61 -1.19 -13.18
C VAL A 259 15.14 -1.42 -11.76
N ASN A 260 14.71 -2.64 -11.41
CA ASN A 260 14.33 -3.02 -10.06
C ASN A 260 14.48 -4.54 -9.85
N ARG A 261 15.52 -4.92 -9.10
CA ARG A 261 15.85 -6.34 -8.84
C ARG A 261 14.86 -7.03 -7.92
N VAL A 262 14.20 -6.30 -7.03
CA VAL A 262 13.21 -6.88 -6.09
C VAL A 262 11.93 -7.17 -6.85
N VAL A 263 11.43 -6.21 -7.64
CA VAL A 263 10.30 -6.43 -8.55
C VAL A 263 10.57 -7.60 -9.51
N ALA A 264 11.77 -7.69 -10.10
CA ALA A 264 12.13 -8.82 -10.97
C ALA A 264 12.09 -10.21 -10.28
N ARG A 265 12.16 -10.26 -8.94
CA ARG A 265 11.99 -11.50 -8.16
C ARG A 265 10.53 -11.78 -7.80
N ILE A 266 9.69 -10.75 -7.79
CA ILE A 266 8.25 -10.83 -7.51
C ILE A 266 7.50 -11.22 -8.77
N ILE A 267 7.80 -10.58 -9.90
CA ILE A 267 6.95 -10.65 -11.10
C ILE A 267 7.29 -11.82 -12.03
N ARG A 268 6.26 -12.33 -12.72
CA ARG A 268 6.36 -13.31 -13.81
C ARG A 268 5.41 -13.02 -14.96
#